data_AF-A0A6G6KD87-F1
#
_entry.id   AF-A0A6G6KD87-F1
#
_cell.length_a   1.000
_cell.length_b   1.000
_cell.length_c   1.000
_cell.angle_alpha   90.00
_cell.angle_beta   90.00
_cell.angle_gamma   90.00
#
_symmetry.space_group_name_H-M   'P 1'
#
loop_
_entity.id
_entity.type
_entity.pdbx_description
1 polymer ?
#
loop_
_entity_poly.entity_id
_entity_poly.type
_entity_poly.pdbx_seq_one_letter_code
_entity_poly.pdbx_strand_id
1 'polypeptide(L)'
;MKKLTLPLTLSLAALAAATVVTTQCERAAGSSVATGDSSQESKVERGKHLVENIAMCADCHSARLPSGEFDKGKWLQGSPLGFKPLMEMPWNPAAPAIAGLPTLPTDEQAIEFLMTGKRPSGVPVLPPMPPYRLKRDEAEAVVAYLRSLKPAA
;
A
#
# COMPACT_ATOMS: atom_id res chain seq x y z
N MET A 1 -1.91 18.38 -81.80
CA MET A 1 -3.08 18.69 -80.95
C MET A 1 -2.93 17.78 -79.73
N LYS A 2 -2.65 18.18 -78.48
CA LYS A 2 -2.73 19.42 -77.71
C LYS A 2 -1.42 19.59 -76.93
N LYS A 3 -1.02 20.85 -76.73
CA LYS A 3 0.18 21.31 -76.00
C LYS A 3 -0.13 21.44 -74.51
N LEU A 4 0.84 21.17 -73.63
CA LEU A 4 0.95 21.78 -72.30
C LEU A 4 2.37 21.51 -71.73
N THR A 5 3.39 22.27 -72.13
CA THR A 5 3.99 23.44 -71.44
C THR A 5 4.58 23.16 -70.03
N LEU A 6 5.92 23.08 -70.03
CA LEU A 6 6.92 23.26 -68.95
C LEU A 6 6.73 24.62 -68.21
N PRO A 7 7.32 24.89 -67.01
CA PRO A 7 8.77 25.09 -66.92
C PRO A 7 9.50 24.71 -65.61
N LEU A 8 10.80 24.51 -65.83
CA LEU A 8 11.97 24.51 -64.96
C LEU A 8 12.17 25.85 -64.20
N THR A 9 12.40 25.78 -62.89
CA THR A 9 13.09 26.79 -62.03
C THR A 9 13.73 26.00 -60.88
N LEU A 10 15.04 25.77 -60.74
CA LEU A 10 16.21 26.66 -60.56
C LEU A 10 16.08 27.68 -59.41
N SER A 11 16.63 27.35 -58.23
CA SER A 11 17.52 28.19 -57.37
C SER A 11 17.52 27.66 -55.93
N LEU A 12 18.64 27.27 -55.30
CA LEU A 12 19.84 28.00 -54.84
C LEU A 12 19.67 28.60 -53.42
N ALA A 13 20.39 28.04 -52.43
CA ALA A 13 20.98 28.67 -51.22
C ALA A 13 21.37 27.52 -50.25
N ALA A 14 22.62 27.16 -49.92
CA ALA A 14 23.85 27.90 -49.61
C ALA A 14 23.74 28.84 -48.39
N LEU A 15 24.27 28.39 -47.24
CA LEU A 15 25.20 29.08 -46.30
C LEU A 15 25.20 28.33 -44.95
N ALA A 16 26.31 27.68 -44.57
CA ALA A 16 27.47 28.21 -43.83
C ALA A 16 27.21 28.31 -42.32
N ALA A 17 27.86 27.44 -41.53
CA ALA A 17 29.06 27.73 -40.72
C ALA A 17 28.70 28.40 -39.37
N ALA A 18 28.66 27.66 -38.26
CA ALA A 18 29.80 27.32 -37.39
C ALA A 18 30.42 28.51 -36.65
N THR A 19 30.09 28.65 -35.34
CA THR A 19 30.92 29.25 -34.26
C THR A 19 30.26 28.86 -32.91
N VAL A 20 30.86 27.95 -32.12
CA VAL A 20 31.74 28.20 -30.96
C VAL A 20 31.13 29.19 -29.95
N VAL A 21 30.84 28.73 -28.73
CA VAL A 21 31.39 29.26 -27.46
C VAL A 21 30.76 28.52 -26.27
N THR A 22 31.65 28.25 -25.34
CA THR A 22 31.57 27.62 -24.02
C THR A 22 30.54 28.19 -23.04
N THR A 23 30.27 27.38 -22.02
CA THR A 23 29.76 27.73 -20.69
C THR A 23 28.26 27.89 -20.61
N GLN A 24 27.59 26.99 -19.88
CA GLN A 24 26.62 27.44 -18.88
C GLN A 24 26.41 26.36 -17.83
N CYS A 25 27.15 26.51 -16.73
CA CYS A 25 26.73 26.02 -15.43
C CYS A 25 25.64 26.98 -14.97
N GLU A 26 24.37 26.63 -15.20
CA GLU A 26 23.25 27.35 -14.57
C GLU A 26 22.49 26.40 -13.67
N ARG A 27 22.83 26.55 -12.38
CA ARG A 27 22.07 26.08 -11.24
C ARG A 27 20.77 26.86 -11.21
N ALA A 28 19.70 26.29 -11.76
CA ALA A 28 18.35 26.75 -11.43
C ALA A 28 18.03 26.28 -10.01
N ALA A 29 17.96 27.28 -9.12
CA ALA A 29 17.54 27.15 -7.74
C ALA A 29 16.08 26.69 -7.65
N GLY A 30 15.81 25.84 -6.65
CA GLY A 30 14.59 25.91 -5.85
C GLY A 30 13.29 25.51 -6.54
N SER A 31 13.10 24.21 -6.79
CA SER A 31 11.78 23.62 -6.52
C SER A 31 11.86 22.98 -5.15
N SER A 32 11.46 23.73 -4.11
CA SER A 32 11.11 23.12 -2.84
C SER A 32 9.81 22.35 -3.06
N VAL A 33 9.90 21.19 -3.70
CA VAL A 33 8.88 20.15 -3.57
C VAL A 33 8.80 19.91 -2.09
N ALA A 34 7.65 20.22 -1.49
CA ALA A 34 7.36 19.82 -0.14
C ALA A 34 7.69 18.33 -0.04
N THR A 35 8.73 18.00 0.72
CA THR A 35 9.08 16.63 1.09
C THR A 35 8.05 16.17 2.11
N GLY A 36 6.79 16.11 1.66
CA GLY A 36 5.81 15.25 2.28
C GLY A 36 6.34 13.82 2.19
N ASP A 37 6.05 13.07 3.23
CA ASP A 37 6.75 11.88 3.68
C ASP A 37 6.65 10.70 2.71
N SER A 38 7.40 10.76 1.61
CA SER A 38 7.49 9.69 0.62
C SER A 38 7.90 8.36 1.25
N SER A 39 8.60 8.40 2.38
CA SER A 39 8.98 7.23 3.17
C SER A 39 7.78 6.60 3.86
N GLN A 40 6.93 7.37 4.54
CA GLN A 40 5.73 6.82 5.20
C GLN A 40 4.66 6.43 4.21
N GLU A 41 4.46 7.20 3.13
CA GLU A 41 3.54 6.81 2.04
C GLU A 41 3.97 5.47 1.42
N SER A 42 5.28 5.29 1.18
CA SER A 42 5.81 4.01 0.69
C SER A 42 5.61 2.85 1.68
N LYS A 43 5.71 3.11 3.00
CA LYS A 43 5.44 2.09 4.02
C LYS A 43 3.97 1.74 4.10
N VAL A 44 3.07 2.71 3.98
CA VAL A 44 1.62 2.46 3.98
C VAL A 44 1.23 1.63 2.77
N GLU A 45 1.75 1.93 1.58
CA GLU A 45 1.46 1.13 0.38
C GLU A 45 2.02 -0.30 0.50
N ARG A 46 3.25 -0.45 1.01
CA ARG A 46 3.80 -1.78 1.31
C ARG A 46 2.96 -2.54 2.32
N GLY A 47 2.55 -1.87 3.40
CA GLY A 47 1.70 -2.43 4.44
C GLY A 47 0.36 -2.88 3.90
N LYS A 48 -0.26 -2.06 3.04
CA LYS A 48 -1.48 -2.40 2.32
C LYS A 48 -1.28 -3.68 1.50
N HIS A 49 -0.20 -3.76 0.73
CA HIS A 49 0.07 -4.95 -0.08
C HIS A 49 0.18 -6.21 0.80
N LEU A 50 0.93 -6.13 1.91
CA LEU A 50 1.07 -7.22 2.86
C LEU A 50 -0.28 -7.63 3.47
N VAL A 51 -1.09 -6.66 3.91
CA VAL A 51 -2.38 -6.91 4.57
C VAL A 51 -3.42 -7.46 3.60
N GLU A 52 -3.51 -6.91 2.39
CA GLU A 52 -4.58 -7.22 1.45
C GLU A 52 -4.27 -8.43 0.57
N ASN A 53 -3.00 -8.66 0.22
CA ASN A 53 -2.65 -9.65 -0.81
C ASN A 53 -1.81 -10.82 -0.28
N ILE A 54 -1.03 -10.63 0.79
CA ILE A 54 -0.11 -11.68 1.29
C ILE A 54 -0.66 -12.35 2.55
N ALA A 55 -0.95 -11.56 3.58
CA ALA A 55 -1.47 -12.04 4.86
C ALA A 55 -2.99 -12.24 4.84
N MET A 56 -3.68 -11.66 3.84
CA MET A 56 -5.13 -11.76 3.64
C MET A 56 -5.94 -11.44 4.91
N CYS A 57 -5.52 -10.44 5.68
CA CYS A 57 -6.13 -10.15 6.98
C CYS A 57 -7.64 -9.87 6.86
N ALA A 58 -8.07 -9.31 5.71
CA ALA A 58 -9.46 -9.01 5.43
C ALA A 58 -10.36 -10.25 5.41
N ASP A 59 -9.86 -11.45 5.11
CA ASP A 59 -10.68 -12.66 5.03
C ASP A 59 -11.36 -13.00 6.36
N CYS A 60 -10.69 -12.67 7.48
CA CYS A 60 -11.23 -12.83 8.81
C CYS A 60 -11.70 -11.49 9.41
N HIS A 61 -10.94 -10.41 9.21
CA HIS A 61 -11.16 -9.14 9.89
C HIS A 61 -12.08 -8.15 9.17
N SER A 62 -12.68 -8.51 8.03
CA SER A 62 -13.67 -7.67 7.34
C SER A 62 -15.01 -8.37 7.24
N ALA A 63 -16.10 -7.62 7.47
CA ALA A 63 -17.44 -8.12 7.22
C ALA A 63 -17.68 -8.39 5.73
N ARG A 64 -18.59 -9.31 5.42
CA ARG A 64 -19.04 -9.61 4.07
C ARG A 64 -20.52 -9.29 3.90
N LEU A 65 -20.89 -8.88 2.69
CA LEU A 65 -22.28 -8.72 2.27
C LEU A 65 -22.93 -10.10 2.06
N PRO A 66 -24.27 -10.19 1.95
CA PRO A 66 -24.95 -11.43 1.60
C PRO A 66 -24.49 -12.04 0.26
N SER A 67 -23.93 -11.22 -0.65
CA SER A 67 -23.31 -11.69 -1.90
C SER A 67 -21.99 -12.44 -1.70
N GLY A 68 -21.40 -12.39 -0.50
CA GLY A 68 -20.08 -12.95 -0.18
C GLY A 68 -18.91 -11.99 -0.43
N GLU A 69 -19.16 -10.86 -1.10
CA GLU A 69 -18.17 -9.80 -1.30
C GLU A 69 -17.87 -9.09 0.03
N PHE A 70 -16.67 -8.51 0.13
CA PHE A 70 -16.32 -7.70 1.29
C PHE A 70 -17.16 -6.44 1.37
N ASP A 71 -17.71 -6.16 2.57
CA ASP A 71 -18.29 -4.86 2.88
C ASP A 71 -17.16 -3.84 3.04
N LYS A 72 -16.88 -3.09 1.97
CA LYS A 72 -15.83 -2.05 1.96
C LYS A 72 -16.11 -0.90 2.93
N GLY A 73 -17.37 -0.69 3.33
CA GLY A 73 -17.72 0.28 4.38
C GLY A 73 -17.28 -0.16 5.78
N LYS A 74 -17.03 -1.47 5.95
CA LYS A 74 -16.56 -2.10 7.19
C LYS A 74 -15.21 -2.79 7.05
N TRP A 75 -14.37 -2.26 6.15
CA TRP A 75 -13.04 -2.81 5.88
C TRP A 75 -12.19 -2.88 7.16
N LEU A 76 -11.74 -4.09 7.52
CA LEU A 76 -10.90 -4.37 8.68
C LEU A 76 -11.49 -3.96 10.05
N GLN A 77 -12.81 -3.79 10.12
CA GLN A 77 -13.55 -3.44 11.36
C GLN A 77 -13.98 -4.66 12.19
N GLY A 78 -13.52 -5.86 11.83
CA GLY A 78 -13.87 -7.11 12.48
C GLY A 78 -15.15 -7.73 11.93
N SER A 79 -15.35 -9.01 12.23
CA SER A 79 -16.54 -9.75 11.81
C SER A 79 -16.69 -11.03 12.64
N PRO A 80 -17.94 -11.49 12.92
CA PRO A 80 -18.16 -12.89 13.22
C PRO A 80 -17.61 -13.77 12.10
N LEU A 81 -17.01 -14.91 12.46
CA LEU A 81 -16.53 -15.89 11.50
C LEU A 81 -17.69 -16.77 11.06
N GLY A 82 -17.89 -16.91 9.75
CA GLY A 82 -18.93 -17.77 9.16
C GLY A 82 -18.62 -19.27 9.23
N PHE A 83 -17.60 -19.68 9.99
CA PHE A 83 -17.13 -21.05 10.10
C PHE A 83 -16.67 -21.36 11.52
N LYS A 84 -16.64 -22.64 11.87
CA LYS A 84 -16.24 -23.15 13.18
C LYS A 84 -15.53 -24.50 13.03
N PRO A 85 -14.70 -24.90 14.01
CA PRO A 85 -14.05 -26.19 13.98
C PRO A 85 -15.09 -27.33 14.08
N LEU A 86 -14.75 -28.47 13.48
CA LEU A 86 -15.59 -29.68 13.52
C LEU A 86 -15.45 -30.46 14.83
N MET A 87 -14.35 -30.24 15.56
CA MET A 87 -14.08 -30.85 16.86
C MET A 87 -13.95 -29.76 17.93
N GLU A 88 -14.20 -30.11 19.18
CA GLU A 88 -14.02 -29.23 20.33
C GLU A 88 -12.54 -28.82 20.45
N MET A 89 -12.25 -27.53 20.35
CA MET A 89 -10.91 -26.98 20.50
C MET A 89 -10.96 -25.49 20.85
N PRO A 90 -9.88 -24.91 21.45
CA PRO A 90 -9.80 -23.48 21.65
C PRO A 90 -9.99 -22.71 20.34
N TRP A 91 -10.95 -21.81 20.32
CA TRP A 91 -11.40 -21.14 19.10
C TRP A 91 -11.92 -19.73 19.42
N ASN A 92 -11.67 -18.78 18.52
CA ASN A 92 -12.31 -17.48 18.59
C ASN A 92 -13.40 -17.36 17.50
N PRO A 93 -14.70 -17.24 17.85
CA PRO A 93 -15.78 -17.22 16.88
C PRO A 93 -15.89 -15.90 16.11
N ALA A 94 -15.12 -14.87 16.47
CA ALA A 94 -15.12 -13.58 15.80
C ALA A 94 -13.70 -13.01 15.70
N ALA A 95 -13.39 -12.38 14.58
CA ALA A 95 -12.18 -11.60 14.44
C ALA A 95 -12.44 -10.16 14.92
N PRO A 96 -11.57 -9.59 15.79
CA PRO A 96 -11.73 -8.23 16.27
C PRO A 96 -11.48 -7.19 15.18
N ALA A 97 -11.88 -5.94 15.42
CA ALA A 97 -11.45 -4.81 14.59
C ALA A 97 -9.93 -4.63 14.67
N ILE A 98 -9.29 -4.42 13.51
CA ILE A 98 -7.84 -4.14 13.44
C ILE A 98 -7.52 -2.82 12.74
N ALA A 99 -8.48 -2.21 12.04
CA ALA A 99 -8.36 -0.82 11.58
C ALA A 99 -8.10 0.09 12.79
N GLY A 100 -7.03 0.88 12.73
CA GLY A 100 -6.57 1.74 13.82
C GLY A 100 -5.88 1.02 14.98
N LEU A 101 -5.82 -0.33 14.97
CA LEU A 101 -5.23 -1.16 16.03
C LEU A 101 -5.74 -0.82 17.45
N PRO A 102 -7.06 -0.90 17.72
CA PRO A 102 -7.66 -0.43 18.97
C PRO A 102 -7.20 -1.21 20.21
N THR A 103 -6.80 -2.47 20.05
CA THR A 103 -6.35 -3.35 21.14
C THR A 103 -4.84 -3.31 21.37
N LEU A 104 -4.09 -2.62 20.50
CA LEU A 104 -2.63 -2.51 20.53
C LEU A 104 -2.29 -1.01 20.47
N PRO A 105 -2.35 -0.29 21.61
CA PRO A 105 -2.30 1.17 21.63
C PRO A 105 -0.95 1.76 21.21
N THR A 106 0.15 0.99 21.34
CA THR A 106 1.46 1.44 20.88
C THR A 106 1.91 0.67 19.65
N ASP A 107 2.67 1.35 18.77
CA ASP A 107 3.18 0.73 17.55
C ASP A 107 4.18 -0.39 17.86
N GLU A 108 5.03 -0.23 18.88
CA GLU A 108 5.97 -1.29 19.28
C GLU A 108 5.25 -2.57 19.74
N GLN A 109 4.14 -2.43 20.49
CA GLN A 109 3.33 -3.60 20.87
C GLN A 109 2.75 -4.31 19.65
N ALA A 110 2.31 -3.56 18.65
CA ALA A 110 1.78 -4.12 17.41
C ALA A 110 2.89 -4.77 16.56
N ILE A 111 4.05 -4.14 16.47
CA ILE A 111 5.22 -4.68 15.76
C ILE A 111 5.66 -6.00 16.41
N GLU A 112 5.86 -6.02 17.73
CA GLU A 112 6.28 -7.23 18.45
C GLU A 112 5.24 -8.35 18.34
N PHE A 113 3.95 -8.00 18.40
CA PHE A 113 2.86 -8.95 18.19
C PHE A 113 2.93 -9.61 16.80
N LEU A 114 3.15 -8.82 15.75
CA LEU A 114 3.23 -9.31 14.37
C LEU A 114 4.54 -10.09 14.08
N MET A 115 5.60 -9.79 14.80
CA MET A 115 6.89 -10.48 14.68
C MET A 115 6.92 -11.81 15.44
N THR A 116 6.19 -11.93 16.55
CA THR A 116 6.30 -13.11 17.44
C THR A 116 5.03 -13.95 17.52
N GLY A 117 3.88 -13.36 17.21
CA GLY A 117 2.55 -13.92 17.45
C GLY A 117 2.14 -13.92 18.91
N LYS A 118 2.87 -13.22 19.80
CA LYS A 118 2.57 -13.14 21.24
C LYS A 118 1.83 -11.86 21.56
N ARG A 119 0.64 -11.98 22.15
CA ARG A 119 -0.11 -10.80 22.61
C ARG A 119 0.56 -10.17 23.82
N PRO A 120 0.46 -8.84 24.00
CA PRO A 120 0.94 -8.17 25.21
C PRO A 120 0.31 -8.73 26.49
N SER A 121 -0.91 -9.27 26.41
CA SER A 121 -1.61 -9.90 27.54
C SER A 121 -1.02 -11.25 27.98
N GLY A 122 -0.08 -11.83 27.23
CA GLY A 122 0.46 -13.18 27.47
C GLY A 122 -0.46 -14.32 27.04
N VAL A 123 -1.73 -14.05 26.73
CA VAL A 123 -2.68 -15.08 26.26
C VAL A 123 -2.34 -15.46 24.80
N PRO A 124 -2.25 -16.75 24.45
CA PRO A 124 -1.87 -17.18 23.11
C PRO A 124 -2.94 -16.88 22.06
N VAL A 125 -2.53 -16.46 20.86
CA VAL A 125 -3.46 -16.27 19.72
C VAL A 125 -4.25 -17.56 19.51
N LEU A 126 -5.59 -17.42 19.47
CA LEU A 126 -6.48 -18.54 19.28
C LEU A 126 -6.77 -18.72 17.78
N PRO A 127 -6.92 -19.98 17.32
CA PRO A 127 -7.42 -20.27 15.98
C PRO A 127 -8.74 -19.52 15.68
N PRO A 128 -8.95 -19.10 14.42
CA PRO A 128 -8.15 -19.42 13.23
C PRO A 128 -7.01 -18.44 12.95
N MET A 129 -6.80 -17.42 13.79
CA MET A 129 -5.74 -16.44 13.54
C MET A 129 -4.36 -17.11 13.70
N PRO A 130 -3.48 -17.06 12.68
CA PRO A 130 -2.14 -17.62 12.80
C PRO A 130 -1.25 -16.72 13.66
N PRO A 131 -0.29 -17.29 14.41
CA PRO A 131 0.76 -16.52 15.04
C PRO A 131 1.76 -16.05 13.97
N TYR A 132 1.64 -14.79 13.54
CA TYR A 132 2.54 -14.21 12.53
C TYR A 132 4.00 -14.13 13.02
N ARG A 133 4.91 -14.16 12.05
CA ARG A 133 6.37 -14.09 12.22
C ARG A 133 7.01 -13.18 11.18
N LEU A 134 6.44 -11.98 11.04
CA LEU A 134 6.91 -11.00 10.09
C LEU A 134 8.32 -10.54 10.44
N LYS A 135 9.09 -10.12 9.44
CA LYS A 135 10.29 -9.32 9.71
C LYS A 135 9.88 -7.96 10.26
N ARG A 136 10.79 -7.29 10.97
CA ARG A 136 10.48 -6.01 11.61
C ARG A 136 9.99 -4.95 10.62
N ASP A 137 10.63 -4.83 9.46
CA ASP A 137 10.27 -3.89 8.40
C ASP A 137 8.86 -4.18 7.82
N GLU A 138 8.49 -5.46 7.71
CA GLU A 138 7.14 -5.89 7.30
C GLU A 138 6.11 -5.56 8.36
N ALA A 139 6.40 -5.84 9.62
CA ALA A 139 5.54 -5.52 10.75
C ALA A 139 5.31 -4.00 10.85
N GLU A 140 6.36 -3.19 10.72
CA GLU A 140 6.27 -1.73 10.70
C GLU A 140 5.39 -1.23 9.54
N ALA A 141 5.54 -1.80 8.33
CA ALA A 141 4.70 -1.44 7.19
C ALA A 141 3.22 -1.80 7.44
N VAL A 142 2.95 -3.01 7.94
CA VAL A 142 1.58 -3.45 8.30
C VAL A 142 0.98 -2.51 9.35
N VAL A 143 1.72 -2.14 10.40
CA VAL A 143 1.26 -1.20 11.43
C VAL A 143 0.99 0.17 10.82
N ALA A 144 1.86 0.69 9.96
CA ALA A 144 1.66 1.97 9.28
C ALA A 144 0.35 1.99 8.48
N TYR A 145 0.06 0.92 7.72
CA TYR A 145 -1.21 0.80 7.00
C TYR A 145 -2.40 0.69 7.94
N LEU A 146 -2.37 -0.18 8.95
CA LEU A 146 -3.51 -0.35 9.85
C LEU A 146 -3.81 0.92 10.65
N ARG A 147 -2.79 1.70 11.03
CA ARG A 147 -2.93 3.00 11.70
C ARG A 147 -3.49 4.09 10.79
N SER A 148 -3.30 4.02 9.48
CA SER A 148 -3.85 5.00 8.53
C SER A 148 -5.36 4.82 8.33
N LEU A 149 -5.91 3.67 8.71
CA LEU A 149 -7.34 3.38 8.64
C LEU A 149 -8.11 3.98 9.80
N LYS A 150 -9.34 4.40 9.53
CA LYS A 150 -10.28 4.85 10.57
C LYS A 150 -10.63 3.68 11.51
N PRO A 151 -10.45 3.82 12.83
CA PRO A 151 -10.86 2.79 13.79
C PRO A 151 -12.37 2.52 13.72
N ALA A 152 -12.75 1.30 14.11
CA ALA A 152 -14.16 1.00 14.39
C ALA A 152 -14.66 1.93 15.52
N ALA A 153 -15.91 2.39 15.40
CA ALA A 153 -16.57 3.24 16.39
C ALA A 153 -17.00 2.45 17.64
#